data_AF-A0A520JDN5-F1
#
_entry.id   AF-A0A520JDN5-F1
#
_cell.length_a   1.000
_cell.length_b   1.000
_cell.length_c   1.000
_cell.angle_alpha   90.00
_cell.angle_beta   90.00
_cell.angle_gamma   90.00
#
_symmetry.space_group_name_H-M   'P 1'
#
loop_
_entity.id
_entity.type
_entity.pdbx_description
1 polymer ?
#
loop_
_entity_poly.entity_id
_entity_poly.type
_entity_poly.pdbx_seq_one_letter_code
_entity_poly.pdbx_strand_id
1 'polypeptide(L)'
;VERQVKALTDATGAAVDAATGATERLAREVQAIVDQTAVVETRIQEARTEREDADQDTFARRVSLLIESLNSASIDITKAIAPEISDSAWGAYLKGDRGVFTRRAVRILDASEVREIAGLYDEDGTFRELVNRYIHDFEAMLRTILTQRDGSPLGVTLLSSDMGKLYVALAQAIERLR
;
A
#
# COMPACT_ATOMS: atom_id res chain seq x y z
N VAL A 1 -48.97 -68.23 14.70
CA VAL A 1 -47.50 -68.19 14.61
C VAL A 1 -47.03 -67.89 13.19
N GLU A 2 -47.34 -68.72 12.19
CA GLU A 2 -46.85 -68.55 10.80
C GLU A 2 -47.19 -67.20 10.13
N ARG A 3 -48.43 -66.68 10.29
CA ARG A 3 -48.79 -65.33 9.80
C ARG A 3 -48.03 -64.19 10.49
N GLN A 4 -47.73 -64.34 11.78
CA GLN A 4 -46.99 -63.33 12.55
C GLN A 4 -45.51 -63.33 12.15
N VAL A 5 -44.93 -64.50 11.90
CA VAL A 5 -43.55 -64.62 11.37
C VAL A 5 -43.46 -63.98 9.99
N LYS A 6 -44.43 -64.25 9.09
CA LYS A 6 -44.47 -63.60 7.77
C LYS A 6 -44.58 -62.08 7.85
N ALA A 7 -45.51 -61.57 8.67
CA ALA A 7 -45.68 -60.12 8.85
C ALA A 7 -44.43 -59.45 9.43
N LEU A 8 -43.70 -60.14 10.32
CA LEU A 8 -42.42 -59.67 10.85
C LEU A 8 -41.35 -59.63 9.76
N THR A 9 -41.22 -60.68 8.95
CA THR A 9 -40.27 -60.72 7.83
C THR A 9 -40.56 -59.61 6.81
N ASP A 10 -41.82 -59.41 6.43
CA ASP A 10 -42.25 -58.38 5.49
C ASP A 10 -41.94 -56.97 6.05
N ALA A 11 -42.21 -56.74 7.35
CA ALA A 11 -41.90 -55.49 8.03
C ALA A 11 -40.38 -55.23 8.11
N THR A 12 -39.57 -56.26 8.38
CA THR A 12 -38.10 -56.14 8.37
C THR A 12 -37.55 -55.85 6.98
N GLY A 13 -38.11 -56.46 5.93
CA GLY A 13 -37.73 -56.18 4.54
C GLY A 13 -38.01 -54.73 4.17
N ALA A 14 -39.22 -54.25 4.46
CA ALA A 14 -39.59 -52.85 4.23
C ALA A 14 -38.70 -51.85 5.00
N ALA A 15 -38.30 -52.18 6.22
CA ALA A 15 -37.39 -51.36 7.01
C ALA A 15 -35.97 -51.29 6.41
N VAL A 16 -35.44 -52.41 5.91
CA VAL A 16 -34.14 -52.47 5.24
C VAL A 16 -34.16 -51.69 3.93
N ASP A 17 -35.21 -51.82 3.14
CA ASP A 17 -35.37 -51.06 1.89
C ASP A 17 -35.45 -49.55 2.16
N ALA A 18 -36.21 -49.15 3.18
CA ALA A 18 -36.31 -47.76 3.60
C ALA A 18 -34.96 -47.20 4.10
N ALA A 19 -34.20 -47.98 4.87
CA ALA A 19 -32.87 -47.61 5.36
C ALA A 19 -31.84 -47.48 4.22
N THR A 20 -31.90 -48.38 3.24
CA THR A 20 -31.05 -48.35 2.04
C THR A 20 -31.34 -47.10 1.21
N GLY A 21 -32.62 -46.82 0.92
CA GLY A 21 -33.03 -45.61 0.20
C GLY A 21 -32.73 -44.31 0.97
N ALA A 22 -32.75 -44.32 2.30
CA ALA A 22 -32.30 -43.19 3.12
C ALA A 22 -30.78 -42.96 2.98
N THR A 23 -29.99 -44.04 2.99
CA THR A 23 -28.52 -43.99 2.86
C THR A 23 -28.10 -43.50 1.48
N GLU A 24 -28.74 -43.95 0.41
CA GLU A 24 -28.48 -43.48 -0.95
C GLU A 24 -28.81 -42.00 -1.15
N ARG A 25 -29.88 -41.51 -0.51
CA ARG A 25 -30.20 -40.07 -0.50
C ARG A 25 -29.14 -39.28 0.25
N LEU A 26 -28.74 -39.73 1.44
CA LEU A 26 -27.69 -39.08 2.22
C LEU A 26 -26.37 -39.04 1.46
N ALA A 27 -25.98 -40.13 0.79
CA ALA A 27 -24.76 -40.18 -0.01
C ALA A 27 -24.78 -39.14 -1.15
N ARG A 28 -25.92 -38.97 -1.83
CA ARG A 28 -26.11 -37.94 -2.85
C ARG A 28 -26.03 -36.52 -2.29
N GLU A 29 -26.67 -36.26 -1.15
CA GLU A 29 -26.60 -34.95 -0.49
C GLU A 29 -25.18 -34.61 -0.03
N VAL A 30 -24.45 -35.58 0.55
CA VAL A 30 -23.05 -35.39 0.93
C VAL A 30 -22.18 -35.09 -0.29
N GLN A 31 -22.38 -35.79 -1.41
CA GLN A 31 -21.65 -35.50 -2.64
C GLN A 31 -21.97 -34.10 -3.17
N ALA A 32 -23.25 -33.70 -3.16
CA ALA A 32 -23.65 -32.36 -3.56
C ALA A 32 -23.01 -31.28 -2.68
N ILE A 33 -22.91 -31.51 -1.36
CA ILE A 33 -22.22 -30.60 -0.43
C ILE A 33 -20.73 -30.51 -0.75
N VAL A 34 -20.07 -31.64 -1.05
CA VAL A 34 -18.64 -31.66 -1.42
C VAL A 34 -18.42 -30.85 -2.70
N ASP A 35 -19.25 -31.07 -3.72
CA ASP A 35 -19.14 -30.36 -5.01
C ASP A 35 -19.39 -28.85 -4.82
N GLN A 36 -20.40 -28.47 -4.02
CA GLN A 36 -20.68 -27.08 -3.69
C GLN A 36 -19.55 -26.43 -2.88
N THR A 37 -18.95 -27.17 -1.96
CA THR A 37 -17.82 -26.67 -1.15
C THR A 37 -16.62 -26.37 -2.03
N ALA A 38 -16.34 -27.22 -3.03
CA ALA A 38 -15.27 -26.96 -4.00
C ALA A 38 -15.50 -25.66 -4.77
N VAL A 39 -16.73 -25.39 -5.21
CA VAL A 39 -17.09 -24.13 -5.89
C VAL A 39 -16.92 -22.92 -4.97
N VAL A 40 -17.33 -23.04 -3.71
CA VAL A 40 -17.16 -21.96 -2.72
C VAL A 40 -15.69 -21.67 -2.48
N GLU A 41 -14.84 -22.70 -2.31
CA GLU A 41 -13.40 -22.53 -2.12
C GLU A 41 -12.76 -21.81 -3.31
N THR A 42 -13.11 -22.21 -4.54
CA THR A 42 -12.65 -21.52 -5.75
C THR A 42 -13.04 -20.05 -5.75
N ARG A 43 -14.30 -19.73 -5.44
CA ARG A 43 -14.78 -18.33 -5.40
C ARG A 43 -14.11 -17.52 -4.29
N ILE A 44 -13.86 -18.12 -3.14
CA ILE A 44 -13.13 -17.47 -2.05
C ILE A 44 -11.71 -17.13 -2.50
N GLN A 45 -11.06 -18.05 -3.22
CA GLN A 45 -9.71 -17.83 -3.71
C GLN A 45 -9.66 -16.76 -4.81
N GLU A 46 -10.59 -16.77 -5.76
CA GLU A 46 -10.74 -15.72 -6.77
C GLU A 46 -10.96 -14.36 -6.12
N ALA A 47 -11.92 -14.26 -5.18
CA ALA A 47 -12.20 -13.02 -4.47
C ALA A 47 -11.04 -12.53 -3.60
N ARG A 48 -10.16 -13.43 -3.11
CA ARG A 48 -8.93 -13.04 -2.42
C ARG A 48 -7.93 -12.41 -3.38
N THR A 49 -7.66 -13.07 -4.51
CA THR A 49 -6.74 -12.55 -5.53
C THR A 49 -7.20 -11.18 -6.06
N GLU A 50 -8.48 -11.04 -6.39
CA GLU A 50 -9.03 -9.76 -6.87
C GLU A 50 -8.87 -8.62 -5.86
N ARG A 51 -9.01 -8.92 -4.56
CA ARG A 51 -8.80 -7.93 -3.49
C ARG A 51 -7.32 -7.56 -3.36
N GLU A 52 -6.43 -8.54 -3.41
CA GLU A 52 -4.98 -8.30 -3.37
C GLU A 52 -4.54 -7.42 -4.55
N ASP A 53 -5.02 -7.70 -5.76
CA ASP A 53 -4.71 -6.91 -6.96
C ASP A 53 -5.26 -5.47 -6.85
N ALA A 54 -6.50 -5.30 -6.36
CA ALA A 54 -7.10 -3.99 -6.16
C ALA A 54 -6.38 -3.16 -5.09
N ASP A 55 -5.94 -3.80 -4.00
CA ASP A 55 -5.16 -3.16 -2.94
C ASP A 55 -3.78 -2.74 -3.46
N GLN A 56 -3.14 -3.57 -4.29
CA GLN A 56 -1.86 -3.24 -4.93
C GLN A 56 -1.97 -2.06 -5.91
N ASP A 57 -2.98 -2.04 -6.78
CA ASP A 57 -3.23 -0.93 -7.71
C ASP A 57 -3.50 0.38 -6.96
N THR A 58 -4.33 0.31 -5.92
CA THR A 58 -4.63 1.47 -5.06
C THR A 58 -3.37 2.00 -4.38
N PHE A 59 -2.53 1.10 -3.85
CA PHE A 59 -1.24 1.46 -3.25
C PHE A 59 -0.30 2.13 -4.27
N ALA A 60 -0.11 1.52 -5.44
CA ALA A 60 0.77 2.04 -6.48
C ALA A 60 0.35 3.44 -6.94
N ARG A 61 -0.95 3.66 -7.13
CA ARG A 61 -1.52 4.97 -7.49
C ARG A 61 -1.26 6.01 -6.40
N ARG A 62 -1.50 5.65 -5.13
CA ARG A 62 -1.30 6.56 -4.00
C ARG A 62 0.16 6.96 -3.83
N VAL A 63 1.08 6.00 -3.91
CA VAL A 63 2.53 6.27 -3.85
C VAL A 63 2.96 7.15 -5.02
N SER A 64 2.49 6.88 -6.23
CA SER A 64 2.84 7.69 -7.41
C SER A 64 2.42 9.16 -7.26
N LEU A 65 1.21 9.42 -6.77
CA LEU A 65 0.72 10.79 -6.51
C LEU A 65 1.58 11.51 -5.45
N LEU A 66 1.99 10.81 -4.39
CA LEU A 66 2.83 11.38 -3.34
C LEU A 66 4.24 11.69 -3.86
N ILE A 67 4.83 10.82 -4.67
CA ILE A 67 6.12 11.06 -5.33
C ILE A 67 6.06 12.29 -6.24
N GLU A 68 4.97 12.46 -6.99
CA GLU A 68 4.78 13.63 -7.85
C GLU A 68 4.67 14.92 -7.02
N SER A 69 3.88 14.90 -5.94
CA SER A 69 3.77 16.03 -5.01
C SER A 69 5.13 16.41 -4.41
N LEU A 70 5.91 15.41 -3.95
CA LEU A 70 7.24 15.62 -3.38
C LEU A 70 8.25 16.19 -4.39
N ASN A 71 8.21 15.72 -5.64
CA ASN A 71 9.05 16.28 -6.69
C ASN A 71 8.70 17.75 -6.97
N SER A 72 7.40 18.08 -7.04
CA SER A 72 6.96 19.47 -7.21
C SER A 72 7.42 20.35 -6.05
N ALA A 73 7.16 19.93 -4.81
CA ALA A 73 7.57 20.67 -3.62
C ALA A 73 9.10 20.81 -3.54
N SER A 74 9.86 19.78 -3.92
CA SER A 74 11.33 19.86 -3.97
C SER A 74 11.83 20.91 -4.97
N ILE A 75 11.16 21.06 -6.12
CA ILE A 75 11.50 22.09 -7.10
C ILE A 75 11.27 23.48 -6.52
N ASP A 76 10.11 23.69 -5.88
CA ASP A 76 9.74 24.99 -5.32
C ASP A 76 10.63 25.36 -4.12
N ILE A 77 10.97 24.41 -3.26
CA ILE A 77 11.95 24.58 -2.18
C ILE A 77 13.33 24.94 -2.76
N THR A 78 13.77 24.25 -3.82
CA THR A 78 15.06 24.55 -4.47
C THR A 78 15.08 25.98 -5.01
N LYS A 79 13.99 26.43 -5.64
CA LYS A 79 13.86 27.79 -6.18
C LYS A 79 13.95 28.86 -5.10
N ALA A 80 13.32 28.62 -3.95
CA ALA A 80 13.31 29.56 -2.84
C ALA A 80 14.71 29.75 -2.23
N ILE A 81 15.52 28.69 -2.19
CA ILE A 81 16.85 28.69 -1.55
C ILE A 81 17.96 29.06 -2.53
N ALA A 82 17.83 28.70 -3.81
CA ALA A 82 18.81 29.01 -4.85
C ALA A 82 18.10 29.47 -6.13
N PRO A 83 17.91 30.80 -6.31
CA PRO A 83 17.18 31.37 -7.45
C PRO A 83 17.82 31.08 -8.82
N GLU A 84 19.14 30.85 -8.87
CA GLU A 84 19.83 30.46 -10.11
C GLU A 84 19.71 28.95 -10.37
N ILE A 85 18.60 28.55 -10.99
CA ILE A 85 18.47 27.20 -11.55
C ILE A 85 19.22 27.15 -12.89
N SER A 86 20.25 26.31 -12.99
CA SER A 86 20.94 26.10 -14.26
C SER A 86 20.07 25.31 -15.25
N ASP A 87 20.05 25.73 -16.52
CA ASP A 87 19.35 25.04 -17.63
C ASP A 87 19.67 23.54 -17.74
N SER A 88 20.83 23.13 -17.21
CA SER A 88 21.25 21.73 -17.14
C SER A 88 20.37 20.84 -16.25
N ALA A 89 19.78 21.37 -15.17
CA ALA A 89 18.88 20.59 -14.29
C ALA A 89 17.53 20.33 -14.97
N TRP A 90 16.99 21.35 -15.65
CA TRP A 90 15.80 21.20 -16.49
C TRP A 90 16.02 20.22 -17.64
N GLY A 91 17.17 20.29 -18.29
CA GLY A 91 17.56 19.34 -19.33
C GLY A 91 17.62 17.88 -18.84
N ALA A 92 18.10 17.64 -17.61
CA ALA A 92 18.12 16.31 -17.01
C ALA A 92 16.71 15.83 -16.65
N TYR A 93 15.88 16.69 -16.06
CA TYR A 93 14.49 16.39 -15.70
C TYR A 93 13.67 15.98 -16.94
N LEU A 94 13.77 16.75 -18.03
CA LEU A 94 13.08 16.45 -19.29
C LEU A 94 13.59 15.17 -19.96
N LYS A 95 14.84 14.77 -19.70
CA LYS A 95 15.43 13.49 -20.15
C LYS A 95 15.07 12.31 -19.25
N GLY A 96 14.26 12.53 -18.19
CA GLY A 96 13.73 11.49 -17.32
C GLY A 96 14.34 11.42 -15.92
N ASP A 97 15.33 12.25 -15.60
CA ASP A 97 15.94 12.31 -14.27
C ASP A 97 15.07 13.13 -13.29
N ARG A 98 13.97 12.53 -12.84
CA ARG A 98 13.00 13.17 -11.93
C ARG A 98 13.59 13.53 -10.56
N GLY A 99 14.69 12.88 -10.17
CA GLY A 99 15.38 13.12 -8.88
C GLY A 99 16.45 14.22 -8.92
N VAL A 100 16.69 14.86 -10.08
CA VAL A 100 17.76 15.87 -10.22
C VAL A 100 17.58 17.06 -9.27
N PHE A 101 16.33 17.52 -9.09
CA PHE A 101 16.03 18.65 -8.22
C PHE A 101 16.13 18.28 -6.76
N THR A 102 15.67 17.09 -6.36
CA THR A 102 15.84 16.59 -5.00
C THR A 102 17.32 16.48 -4.61
N ARG A 103 18.16 15.89 -5.48
CA ARG A 103 19.61 15.85 -5.23
C ARG A 103 20.25 17.22 -5.11
N ARG A 104 19.82 18.16 -5.94
CA ARG A 104 20.36 19.51 -5.92
C ARG A 104 19.89 20.27 -4.68
N ALA A 105 18.62 20.13 -4.30
CA ALA A 105 18.08 20.63 -3.05
C ALA A 105 18.95 20.13 -1.89
N VAL A 106 19.16 18.82 -1.78
CA VAL A 106 20.03 18.22 -0.74
C VAL A 106 21.43 18.84 -0.74
N ARG A 107 22.10 18.97 -1.90
CA ARG A 107 23.44 19.59 -1.96
C ARG A 107 23.45 21.07 -1.54
N ILE A 108 22.41 21.82 -1.90
CA ILE A 108 22.26 23.23 -1.50
C ILE A 108 21.97 23.29 0.01
N LEU A 109 21.18 22.35 0.55
CA LEU A 109 20.90 22.24 1.97
C LEU A 109 22.10 21.76 2.80
N ASP A 110 22.96 20.91 2.24
CA ASP A 110 24.22 20.52 2.88
C ASP A 110 25.20 21.70 2.91
N ALA A 111 25.13 22.60 1.91
CA ALA A 111 25.98 23.77 1.80
C ALA A 111 25.46 25.01 2.58
N SER A 112 24.14 25.17 2.66
CA SER A 112 23.49 26.17 3.51
C SER A 112 23.48 25.67 4.95
N GLU A 113 23.80 26.54 5.90
CA GLU A 113 23.68 26.14 7.30
C GLU A 113 22.18 25.99 7.61
N VAL A 114 21.80 24.96 8.37
CA VAL A 114 20.43 24.74 8.89
C VAL A 114 19.78 26.03 9.46
N ARG A 115 20.60 26.98 9.93
CA ARG A 115 20.16 28.32 10.38
C ARG A 115 19.53 29.17 9.28
N GLU A 116 20.02 29.11 8.05
CA GLU A 116 19.49 29.87 6.92
C GLU A 116 18.10 29.37 6.51
N ILE A 117 17.92 28.04 6.48
CA ILE A 117 16.61 27.41 6.27
C ILE A 117 15.62 27.83 7.36
N ALA A 118 16.06 27.81 8.62
CA ALA A 118 15.23 28.21 9.76
C ALA A 118 14.83 29.69 9.68
N GLY A 119 15.77 30.58 9.33
CA GLY A 119 15.48 32.00 9.11
C GLY A 119 14.48 32.22 7.98
N LEU A 120 14.67 31.56 6.83
CA LEU A 120 13.75 31.66 5.70
C LEU A 120 12.37 31.10 6.04
N TYR A 121 12.30 30.04 6.83
CA TYR A 121 11.03 29.47 7.32
C TYR A 121 10.26 30.45 8.23
N ASP A 122 10.96 31.22 9.06
CA ASP A 122 10.37 32.22 9.93
C ASP A 122 9.94 33.50 9.18
N GLU A 123 10.69 33.89 8.15
CA GLU A 123 10.47 35.14 7.42
C GLU A 123 9.50 35.00 6.23
N ASP A 124 9.50 33.85 5.54
CA ASP A 124 8.68 33.61 4.35
C ASP A 124 7.58 32.57 4.60
N GLY A 125 6.34 33.04 4.68
CA GLY A 125 5.16 32.19 4.84
C GLY A 125 4.93 31.21 3.67
N THR A 126 5.32 31.58 2.46
CA THR A 126 5.22 30.69 1.29
C THR A 126 6.21 29.54 1.41
N PHE A 127 7.46 29.84 1.76
CA PHE A 127 8.48 28.81 2.01
C PHE A 127 8.07 27.88 3.15
N ARG A 128 7.50 28.44 4.23
CA ARG A 128 6.95 27.66 5.35
C ARG A 128 5.91 26.64 4.90
N GLU A 129 4.97 27.05 4.06
CA GLU A 129 3.94 26.16 3.50
C GLU A 129 4.54 25.05 2.64
N LEU A 130 5.54 25.37 1.81
CA LEU A 130 6.25 24.40 0.98
C LEU A 130 6.96 23.35 1.83
N VAL A 131 7.68 23.76 2.88
CA VAL A 131 8.38 22.86 3.81
C VAL A 131 7.39 21.96 4.54
N ASN A 132 6.32 22.55 5.10
CA ASN A 132 5.31 21.78 5.82
C ASN A 132 4.60 20.76 4.92
N ARG A 133 4.28 21.13 3.67
CA ARG A 133 3.72 20.21 2.68
C ARG A 133 4.68 19.07 2.37
N TYR A 134 5.96 19.38 2.14
CA TYR A 134 6.98 18.36 1.85
C TYR A 134 7.09 17.33 2.97
N ILE A 135 7.20 17.80 4.22
CA ILE A 135 7.25 16.94 5.41
C ILE A 135 5.99 16.07 5.51
N HIS A 136 4.81 16.69 5.37
CA HIS A 136 3.54 15.98 5.46
C HIS A 136 3.40 14.87 4.40
N ASP A 137 3.69 15.19 3.13
CA ASP A 137 3.58 14.25 2.02
C ASP A 137 4.60 13.11 2.13
N PHE A 138 5.82 13.43 2.59
CA PHE A 138 6.85 12.43 2.82
C PHE A 138 6.44 11.45 3.91
N GLU A 139 5.91 11.95 5.03
CA GLU A 139 5.41 11.09 6.10
C GLU A 139 4.17 10.30 5.70
N ALA A 140 3.28 10.87 4.87
CA ALA A 140 2.13 10.16 4.32
C ALA A 140 2.58 8.99 3.43
N MET A 141 3.63 9.19 2.62
CA MET A 141 4.23 8.13 1.81
C MET A 141 4.90 7.08 2.68
N LEU A 142 5.68 7.49 3.69
CA LEU A 142 6.34 6.57 4.62
C LEU A 142 5.31 5.70 5.36
N ARG A 143 4.24 6.30 5.89
CA ARG A 143 3.14 5.55 6.52
C ARG A 143 2.51 4.55 5.55
N THR A 144 2.28 4.95 4.30
CA THR A 144 1.69 4.09 3.25
C THR A 144 2.59 2.90 2.90
N ILE A 145 3.91 3.10 2.89
CA ILE A 145 4.88 2.02 2.64
C ILE A 145 4.95 1.08 3.85
N LEU A 146 5.01 1.62 5.07
CA LEU A 146 5.12 0.81 6.29
C LEU A 146 3.89 -0.05 6.59
N THR A 147 2.73 0.23 6.00
CA THR A 147 1.54 -0.62 6.12
C THR A 147 1.61 -1.89 5.25
N GLN A 148 2.56 -1.97 4.31
CA GLN A 148 2.74 -3.16 3.46
C GLN A 148 3.48 -4.28 4.21
N ARG A 149 3.20 -5.53 3.83
CA ARG A 149 3.82 -6.74 4.43
C ARG A 149 5.35 -6.69 4.46
N ASP A 150 5.97 -6.17 3.40
CA ASP A 150 7.43 -5.96 3.27
C ASP A 150 7.80 -4.47 3.28
N GLY A 151 7.03 -3.67 4.03
CA GLY A 151 7.18 -2.21 4.07
C GLY A 151 8.48 -1.72 4.72
N SER A 152 9.04 -2.46 5.67
CA SER A 152 10.21 -1.99 6.44
C SER A 152 11.48 -1.83 5.58
N PRO A 153 11.89 -2.81 4.74
CA PRO A 153 13.03 -2.62 3.83
C PRO A 153 12.81 -1.46 2.85
N LEU A 154 11.61 -1.33 2.28
CA LEU A 154 11.25 -0.24 1.37
C LEU A 154 11.31 1.12 2.06
N GLY A 155 10.87 1.20 3.32
CA GLY A 155 10.98 2.40 4.15
C GLY A 155 12.43 2.82 4.38
N VAL A 156 13.33 1.88 4.65
CA VAL A 156 14.78 2.16 4.79
C VAL A 156 15.37 2.67 3.48
N THR A 157 15.02 2.06 2.35
CA THR A 157 15.46 2.54 1.02
C THR A 157 14.95 3.96 0.75
N LEU A 158 13.69 4.25 1.08
CA LEU A 158 13.11 5.58 0.93
C LEU A 158 13.81 6.62 1.81
N LEU A 159 14.04 6.32 3.09
CA LEU A 159 14.75 7.21 4.01
C LEU A 159 16.20 7.46 3.58
N SER A 160 16.83 6.48 2.94
CA SER A 160 18.20 6.60 2.42
C SER A 160 18.29 7.36 1.09
N SER A 161 17.15 7.57 0.42
CA SER A 161 17.07 8.30 -0.85
C SER A 161 17.32 9.80 -0.67
N ASP A 162 17.52 10.51 -1.77
CA ASP A 162 17.68 11.97 -1.72
C ASP A 162 16.40 12.68 -1.23
N MET A 163 15.22 12.09 -1.44
CA MET A 163 13.98 12.61 -0.85
C MET A 163 14.00 12.49 0.68
N GLY A 164 14.48 11.35 1.19
CA GLY A 164 14.64 11.13 2.62
C GLY A 164 15.67 12.08 3.24
N LYS A 165 16.79 12.33 2.56
CA LYS A 165 17.78 13.32 3.02
C LYS A 165 17.21 14.74 3.07
N LEU A 166 16.46 15.15 2.05
CA LEU A 166 15.78 16.45 2.02
C LEU A 166 14.77 16.56 3.17
N TYR A 167 13.97 15.52 3.41
CA TYR A 167 13.07 15.43 4.55
C TYR A 167 13.81 15.64 5.88
N VAL A 168 14.91 14.92 6.11
CA VAL A 168 15.69 15.02 7.36
C VAL A 168 16.25 16.44 7.55
N ALA A 169 16.82 17.04 6.50
CA ALA A 169 17.37 18.39 6.57
C ALA A 169 16.30 19.43 6.93
N LEU A 170 15.13 19.36 6.28
CA LEU A 170 14.00 20.26 6.56
C LEU A 170 13.42 20.05 7.96
N ALA A 171 13.23 18.80 8.37
CA ALA A 171 12.72 18.46 9.70
C ALA A 171 13.64 18.98 10.80
N GLN A 172 14.96 18.81 10.65
CA GLN A 172 15.95 19.34 11.60
C GLN A 172 15.95 20.87 11.66
N ALA A 173 15.74 21.54 10.52
CA ALA A 173 15.66 23.00 10.48
C ALA A 173 14.46 23.53 11.29
N ILE A 174 13.29 22.89 11.17
CA ILE A 174 12.09 23.32 11.90
C ILE A 174 12.06 22.85 13.35
N GLU A 175 12.70 21.72 13.70
CA GLU A 175 12.75 21.23 15.07
C GLU A 175 13.58 22.16 15.97
N ARG A 176 14.62 22.80 15.40
CA ARG A 176 15.41 23.84 16.09
C ARG A 176 14.64 25.13 16.39
N LEU A 177 13.46 25.34 15.79
CA LEU A 177 12.59 26.48 16.04
C LEU A 177 11.57 26.23 17.15
N ARG A 178 11.45 24.98 17.65
CA ARG A 178 10.50 24.59 18.70
C ARG A 178 11.07 24.68 20.11
#